data_AF-A0AAJ2C355-F1
#
_entry.id   AF-A0AAJ2C355-F1
#
_cell.length_a   1.000
_cell.length_b   1.000
_cell.length_c   1.000
_cell.angle_alpha   90.00
_cell.angle_beta   90.00
_cell.angle_gamma   90.00
#
_symmetry.space_group_name_H-M   'P 1'
#
loop_
_entity.id
_entity.type
_entity.pdbx_description
1 polymer ?
#
loop_
_entity_poly.entity_id
_entity_poly.type
_entity_poly.pdbx_seq_one_letter_code
_entity_poly.pdbx_strand_id
1 'polypeptide(L)'
;MKTTKFIAVFMLFASTSIINSFGQEPNTNKKSKTETKISYVCSMHPDIKGKNGDKCSKCGMALSEKKKQIYTCTMHPDVMSNKLGKCSKCGMDLIEKKTKM
;
A
#
# COMPACT_ATOMS: atom_id res chain seq x y z
N MET A 1 6.19 -50.27 21.87
CA MET A 1 7.51 -50.84 21.48
C MET A 1 7.49 -50.97 19.96
N LYS A 2 8.18 -50.20 19.12
CA LYS A 2 9.58 -49.76 19.17
C LYS A 2 9.75 -48.45 18.38
N THR A 3 10.15 -47.41 19.07
CA THR A 3 10.51 -46.05 18.61
C THR A 3 11.90 -46.00 17.96
N THR A 4 12.25 -46.98 17.11
CA THR A 4 13.67 -47.21 16.72
C THR A 4 13.98 -46.89 15.25
N LYS A 5 13.19 -46.07 14.56
CA LYS A 5 13.44 -45.72 13.15
C LYS A 5 13.76 -44.24 12.87
N PHE A 6 13.87 -43.40 13.90
CA PHE A 6 14.14 -41.96 13.73
C PHE A 6 15.59 -41.52 14.02
N ILE A 7 16.46 -42.43 14.48
CA ILE A 7 17.82 -42.07 14.95
C ILE A 7 18.92 -42.28 13.89
N ALA A 8 18.62 -42.96 12.77
CA ALA A 8 19.64 -43.33 11.77
C ALA A 8 19.54 -42.57 10.43
N VAL A 9 19.09 -41.31 10.44
CA VAL A 9 19.13 -40.42 9.24
C VAL A 9 19.89 -39.12 9.54
N PHE A 10 20.62 -39.04 10.66
CA PHE A 10 21.27 -37.81 11.12
C PHE A 10 22.80 -37.76 10.94
N MET A 11 23.43 -38.68 10.21
CA MET A 11 24.91 -38.77 10.25
C MET A 11 25.69 -38.91 8.93
N LEU A 12 25.12 -38.72 7.74
CA LEU A 12 25.89 -39.00 6.50
C LEU A 12 25.73 -38.06 5.30
N PHE A 13 25.47 -36.76 5.45
CA PHE A 13 25.73 -35.82 4.34
C PHE A 13 26.30 -34.48 4.83
N ALA A 14 27.48 -34.56 5.44
CA ALA A 14 28.46 -33.48 5.39
C ALA A 14 29.36 -33.72 4.17
N SER A 15 29.13 -33.01 3.06
CA SER A 15 30.13 -32.48 2.10
C SER A 15 29.54 -32.23 0.70
N THR A 16 29.91 -31.06 0.15
CA THR A 16 29.88 -30.63 -1.27
C THR A 16 28.52 -30.36 -1.96
N SER A 17 28.10 -29.09 -2.02
CA SER A 17 28.36 -28.21 -3.19
C SER A 17 27.53 -26.93 -3.17
N ILE A 18 28.22 -25.82 -3.44
CA ILE A 18 27.76 -24.43 -3.44
C ILE A 18 27.11 -24.09 -4.78
N ILE A 19 25.78 -23.91 -4.84
CA ILE A 19 25.04 -23.15 -5.87
C ILE A 19 23.64 -22.89 -5.27
N ASN A 20 23.20 -21.66 -4.95
CA ASN A 20 22.90 -20.56 -5.86
C ASN A 20 23.04 -19.21 -5.17
N SER A 21 23.66 -18.25 -5.86
CA SER A 21 23.55 -16.82 -5.59
C SER A 21 22.09 -16.38 -5.66
N PHE A 22 21.43 -16.26 -4.52
CA PHE A 22 20.15 -15.56 -4.42
C PHE A 22 20.45 -14.06 -4.33
N GLY A 23 20.33 -13.39 -5.47
CA GLY A 23 20.38 -11.94 -5.55
C GLY A 23 19.23 -11.31 -4.78
N GLN A 24 19.57 -10.26 -4.02
CA GLN A 24 18.73 -9.12 -3.66
C GLN A 24 17.37 -9.43 -3.00
N GLU A 25 17.35 -9.39 -1.67
CA GLU A 25 16.17 -8.96 -0.93
C GLU A 25 16.57 -7.82 0.03
N PRO A 26 16.45 -6.54 -0.36
CA PRO A 26 16.21 -5.50 0.62
C PRO A 26 14.94 -5.89 1.39
N ASN A 27 15.08 -5.92 2.71
CA ASN A 27 14.07 -6.32 3.66
C ASN A 27 12.85 -5.37 3.60
N THR A 28 12.00 -5.52 2.58
CA THR A 28 10.66 -4.98 2.64
C THR A 28 9.85 -5.97 3.45
N ASN A 29 9.70 -5.66 4.73
CA ASN A 29 8.72 -6.23 5.63
C ASN A 29 7.36 -6.29 4.92
N LYS A 30 7.08 -7.45 4.32
CA LYS A 30 5.85 -7.73 3.58
C LYS A 30 4.76 -8.06 4.59
N LYS A 31 4.34 -7.07 5.38
CA LYS A 31 3.04 -7.12 6.06
C LYS A 31 1.96 -6.61 5.12
N SER A 32 1.61 -7.48 4.17
CA SER A 32 0.38 -7.38 3.40
C SER A 32 -0.80 -7.75 4.32
N LYS A 33 -1.57 -6.76 4.78
CA LYS A 33 -2.99 -6.94 5.10
C LYS A 33 -3.70 -5.58 5.21
N THR A 34 -4.52 -5.28 4.22
CA THR A 34 -5.81 -4.57 4.22
C THR A 34 -5.92 -3.72 2.95
N GLU A 35 -6.77 -4.16 2.02
CA GLU A 35 -7.13 -3.46 0.79
C GLU A 35 -7.89 -2.16 1.11
N THR A 36 -7.18 -1.15 1.57
CA THR A 36 -7.61 0.22 1.41
C THR A 36 -6.72 0.80 0.32
N LYS A 37 -7.31 1.12 -0.83
CA LYS A 37 -6.66 1.76 -2.00
C LYS A 37 -6.15 3.16 -1.63
N ILE A 38 -5.11 3.24 -0.80
CA ILE A 38 -4.37 4.45 -0.44
C ILE A 38 -3.38 4.69 -1.57
N SER A 39 -3.57 5.77 -2.32
CA SER A 39 -2.65 6.19 -3.38
C SER A 39 -1.58 7.10 -2.79
N TYR A 40 -0.30 6.81 -2.99
CA TYR A 40 0.77 7.72 -2.58
C TYR A 40 1.11 8.65 -3.75
N VAL A 41 1.22 9.95 -3.49
CA VAL A 41 1.55 10.96 -4.49
C VAL A 41 2.57 11.98 -3.96
N CYS A 42 3.29 12.63 -4.87
CA CYS A 42 4.17 13.72 -4.49
C CYS A 42 3.34 15.00 -4.30
N SER A 43 3.46 15.66 -3.16
CA SER A 43 2.74 16.91 -2.87
C SER A 43 3.04 18.02 -3.87
N MET A 44 4.27 18.04 -4.43
CA MET A 44 4.67 19.01 -5.46
C MET A 44 4.37 18.55 -6.89
N HIS A 45 4.24 17.24 -7.11
CA HIS A 45 4.02 16.65 -8.42
C HIS A 45 2.92 15.58 -8.33
N PRO A 46 1.63 15.97 -8.28
CA PRO A 46 0.51 15.06 -8.04
C PRO A 46 0.33 14.00 -9.15
N ASP A 47 0.98 14.18 -10.29
CA ASP A 47 1.04 13.22 -11.39
C ASP A 47 1.93 12.00 -11.08
N ILE A 48 2.89 12.15 -10.16
CA ILE A 48 3.77 11.06 -9.73
C ILE A 48 3.08 10.25 -8.64
N LYS A 49 2.71 9.02 -8.97
CA LYS A 49 2.05 8.04 -8.09
C LYS A 49 3.03 6.93 -7.72
N GLY A 50 2.91 6.39 -6.52
CA GLY A 50 3.72 5.26 -6.07
C GLY A 50 3.16 4.59 -4.82
N LYS A 51 4.07 4.02 -4.03
CA LYS A 51 3.82 3.29 -2.77
C LYS A 51 4.45 4.03 -1.59
N ASN A 52 4.16 3.54 -0.38
CA ASN A 52 4.76 4.08 0.84
C ASN A 52 6.29 3.95 0.80
N GLY A 53 6.99 5.04 1.04
CA GLY A 53 8.46 5.08 1.03
C GLY A 53 9.10 5.28 -0.34
N ASP A 54 8.32 5.34 -1.42
CA ASP A 54 8.85 5.69 -2.74
C ASP A 54 9.31 7.15 -2.77
N LYS A 55 10.30 7.43 -3.61
CA LYS A 55 10.80 8.79 -3.87
C LYS A 55 10.23 9.32 -5.19
N CYS A 56 9.90 10.59 -5.22
CA CYS A 56 9.46 11.29 -6.41
C CYS A 56 10.59 11.34 -7.44
N SER A 57 10.33 10.85 -8.65
CA SER A 57 11.33 10.86 -9.73
C SER A 57 11.72 12.25 -10.23
N LYS A 58 10.94 13.28 -9.91
CA LYS A 58 11.21 14.67 -10.33
C LYS A 58 12.00 15.47 -9.28
N CYS A 59 11.69 15.30 -8.00
CA CYS A 59 12.27 16.12 -6.92
C CYS A 59 13.00 15.32 -5.84
N GLY A 60 13.00 13.98 -5.91
CA GLY A 60 13.66 13.09 -4.95
C GLY A 60 13.00 12.98 -3.58
N MET A 61 11.99 13.82 -3.29
CA MET A 61 11.26 13.81 -2.02
C MET A 61 10.37 12.56 -1.88
N ALA A 62 10.14 12.11 -0.65
CA ALA A 62 9.27 10.98 -0.38
C ALA A 62 7.81 11.25 -0.78
N LEU A 63 7.14 10.24 -1.33
CA LEU A 63 5.71 10.31 -1.63
C LEU A 63 4.89 10.25 -0.34
N SER A 64 3.77 10.98 -0.32
CA SER A 64 2.88 11.09 0.83
C SER A 64 1.53 10.43 0.56
N GLU A 65 0.86 10.00 1.63
CA GLU A 65 -0.46 9.36 1.56
C GLU A 65 -1.53 10.32 1.05
N LYS A 66 -2.11 10.02 -0.11
CA LYS A 66 -3.31 10.71 -0.60
C LYS A 66 -4.54 10.06 0.00
N LYS A 67 -5.05 10.67 1.07
CA LYS A 67 -6.36 10.32 1.62
C LYS A 67 -7.43 10.68 0.59
N LYS A 68 -8.37 9.77 0.35
CA LYS A 68 -9.54 10.07 -0.49
C LYS A 68 -10.44 11.01 0.29
N GLN A 69 -10.43 12.29 -0.06
CA GLN A 69 -11.43 13.23 0.41
C GLN A 69 -12.75 12.90 -0.27
N ILE A 70 -13.80 12.78 0.54
CA ILE A 70 -15.16 12.63 0.04
C ILE A 70 -15.83 13.97 0.19
N TYR A 71 -16.48 14.43 -0.86
CA TYR A 71 -17.24 15.67 -0.89
C TYR A 71 -18.72 15.34 -0.90
N THR A 72 -19.54 16.10 -0.17
CA THR A 72 -20.99 15.91 -0.07
C THR A 72 -21.72 17.24 -0.18
N CYS A 73 -22.97 17.22 -0.62
CA CYS A 73 -23.81 18.41 -0.64
C CYS A 73 -24.50 18.57 0.72
N THR A 74 -24.48 19.77 1.28
CA THR A 74 -25.17 20.10 2.55
C THR A 74 -26.67 19.88 2.49
N MET A 75 -27.28 20.12 1.32
CA MET A 75 -28.72 19.96 1.09
C MET A 75 -29.10 18.56 0.61
N HIS A 76 -28.17 17.85 -0.02
CA HIS A 76 -28.39 16.52 -0.59
C HIS A 76 -27.28 15.57 -0.11
N PRO A 77 -27.35 15.03 1.12
CA PRO A 77 -26.30 14.20 1.71
C PRO A 77 -26.03 12.91 0.93
N ASP A 78 -27.00 12.46 0.13
CA ASP A 78 -26.88 11.29 -0.75
C ASP A 78 -25.96 11.56 -1.96
N VAL A 79 -25.71 12.83 -2.28
CA VAL A 79 -24.77 13.22 -3.35
C VAL A 79 -23.36 13.23 -2.76
N MET A 80 -22.58 12.22 -3.13
CA MET A 80 -21.18 12.06 -2.71
C MET A 80 -20.24 12.01 -3.93
N SER A 81 -19.09 12.65 -3.82
CA SER A 81 -18.07 12.71 -4.88
C SER A 81 -16.67 12.52 -4.28
N ASN A 82 -15.75 11.94 -5.05
CA ASN A 82 -14.33 11.82 -4.68
C ASN A 82 -13.48 13.00 -5.20
N LYS A 83 -14.12 14.00 -5.78
CA LYS A 83 -13.51 15.19 -6.36
C LYS A 83 -14.33 16.44 -6.01
N LEU A 84 -13.65 17.57 -5.95
CA LEU A 84 -14.25 18.89 -5.92
C LEU A 84 -15.20 19.07 -7.11
N GLY A 85 -16.31 19.76 -6.89
CA GLY A 85 -17.30 20.01 -7.94
C GLY A 85 -18.62 20.51 -7.39
N LYS A 86 -19.61 20.57 -8.27
CA LYS A 86 -20.98 21.03 -7.96
C LYS A 86 -21.92 19.84 -7.80
N CYS A 87 -22.90 20.00 -6.91
CA CYS A 87 -23.95 19.03 -6.66
C CYS A 87 -24.85 18.90 -7.90
N SER A 88 -25.05 17.68 -8.39
CA SER A 88 -25.88 17.41 -9.56
C SER A 88 -27.37 17.66 -9.35
N LYS A 89 -27.83 17.84 -8.10
CA LYS A 89 -29.23 18.10 -7.76
C LYS A 89 -29.56 19.59 -7.65
N CYS A 90 -28.67 20.38 -7.06
CA CYS A 90 -28.91 21.80 -6.79
C CYS A 90 -27.84 22.77 -7.31
N GLY A 91 -26.75 22.27 -7.90
CA GLY A 91 -25.67 23.10 -8.44
C GLY A 91 -24.77 23.78 -7.40
N MET A 92 -25.04 23.63 -6.10
CA MET A 92 -24.18 24.16 -5.03
C MET A 92 -22.85 23.40 -4.96
N ASP A 93 -21.80 24.05 -4.47
CA ASP A 93 -20.49 23.42 -4.30
C ASP A 93 -20.53 22.29 -3.26
N LEU A 94 -19.84 21.19 -3.57
CA LEU A 94 -19.70 20.06 -2.65
C LEU A 94 -18.64 20.37 -1.61
N ILE A 95 -18.96 20.09 -0.34
CA ILE A 95 -18.08 20.36 0.81
C ILE A 95 -17.38 19.09 1.27
N GLU A 96 -16.18 19.22 1.84
CA GLU A 96 -15.41 18.08 2.35
C GLU A 96 -16.10 17.39 3.53
N LYS A 97 -16.51 16.14 3.32
CA LYS A 97 -16.93 15.22 4.37
C LYS A 97 -15.68 14.53 4.92
N LYS A 98 -15.26 14.96 6.12
CA LYS A 98 -14.22 14.28 6.90
C LYS A 98 -14.72 12.87 7.25
N THR A 99 -14.32 11.88 6.46
CA THR A 99 -14.53 10.48 6.84
C THR A 99 -13.44 10.14 7.84
N LYS A 100 -13.78 10.13 9.13
CA LYS A 100 -12.87 9.66 10.18
C LYS A 100 -12.67 8.16 9.92
N MET A 101 -11.49 7.83 9.36
CA MET A 101 -11.02 6.45 9.27
C MET A 101 -10.46 6.01 10.62
#